data_AF-A0A6F9DFJ3-F1
#
_entry.id   AF-A0A6F9DFJ3-F1
#
_cell.length_a   1.000
_cell.length_b   1.000
_cell.length_c   1.000
_cell.angle_alpha   90.00
_cell.angle_beta   90.00
_cell.angle_gamma   90.00
#
_symmetry.space_group_name_H-M   'P 1'
#
loop_
_entity.id
_entity.type
_entity.pdbx_description
1 polymer ?
#
loop_
_entity_poly.entity_id
_entity_poly.type
_entity_poly.pdbx_seq_one_letter_code
_entity_poly.pdbx_strand_id
1 'polypeptide(L)'
;MFRSWQHSFAFGDVCTKQVNELSFHGRSFLPFSCPADCAATSSRVWGSAIYTDDSYICAAAIHDGRITDSGGSFRVYKLGGMSLYTAQDQNGISSKSFANWQGSFAFEDYCLRQSVQLDFGEDVSTIFHCPPGCQDTTSRLWGTDIYTDDSYICAAALHGSVITDAMGGVVIVTKSGQRSNYSNSTRNGITSKSYGSWPRSFRVMGM
;
A
#
# COMPACT_ATOMS: atom_id res chain seq x y z
N MET A 1 41.14 1.31 -26.58
CA MET A 1 40.20 2.21 -27.27
C MET A 1 38.81 1.58 -27.19
N PHE A 2 38.06 1.88 -26.13
CA PHE A 2 36.68 1.42 -25.98
C PHE A 2 35.78 2.38 -26.76
N ARG A 3 35.08 1.86 -27.77
CA ARG A 3 34.07 2.63 -28.51
C ARG A 3 32.81 2.71 -27.65
N SER A 4 32.52 3.91 -27.18
CA SER A 4 31.29 4.30 -26.51
C SER A 4 30.11 4.15 -27.46
N TRP A 5 29.20 3.22 -27.16
CA TRP A 5 27.85 3.25 -27.70
C TRP A 5 27.00 4.16 -26.82
N GLN A 6 27.05 5.46 -27.09
CA GLN A 6 26.02 6.39 -26.64
C GLN A 6 24.77 6.14 -27.50
N HIS A 7 23.93 5.21 -27.07
CA HIS A 7 22.54 5.26 -27.46
C HIS A 7 21.89 6.34 -26.61
N SER A 8 21.80 7.54 -27.17
CA SER A 8 20.89 8.60 -26.73
C SER A 8 19.45 8.11 -26.91
N PHE A 9 18.99 7.26 -25.99
CA PHE A 9 17.57 7.14 -25.72
C PHE A 9 17.17 8.45 -25.05
N ALA A 10 16.31 9.23 -25.71
CA ALA A 10 15.51 10.19 -24.97
C ALA A 10 14.80 9.40 -23.86
N PHE A 11 15.21 9.62 -22.61
CA PHE A 11 14.51 9.15 -21.43
C PHE A 11 13.14 9.84 -21.42
N GLY A 12 12.20 9.39 -22.24
CA GLY A 12 10.79 9.77 -22.11
C GLY A 12 10.37 9.41 -20.69
N ASP A 13 10.09 10.44 -19.89
CA ASP A 13 10.15 10.45 -18.43
C ASP A 13 9.56 9.20 -17.78
N VAL A 14 10.44 8.33 -17.23
CA VAL A 14 10.04 7.17 -16.43
C VAL A 14 9.07 7.57 -15.31
N CYS A 15 9.22 8.79 -14.78
CA CYS A 15 8.33 9.36 -13.77
C CYS A 15 6.87 9.50 -14.23
N THR A 16 6.62 9.59 -15.54
CA THR A 16 5.27 9.74 -16.13
C THR A 16 4.68 8.42 -16.65
N LYS A 17 5.37 7.29 -16.43
CA LYS A 17 4.87 5.98 -16.85
C LYS A 17 3.62 5.57 -16.07
N GLN A 18 2.70 4.92 -16.77
CA GLN A 18 1.40 4.48 -16.29
C GLN A 18 1.26 2.95 -16.42
N VAL A 19 0.40 2.33 -15.63
CA VAL A 19 0.22 0.87 -15.64
C VAL A 19 -0.54 0.39 -16.87
N ASN A 20 -1.45 1.19 -17.41
CA ASN A 20 -2.18 0.91 -18.65
C ASN A 20 -1.26 0.82 -19.89
N GLU A 21 -0.02 1.33 -19.81
CA GLU A 21 1.02 1.21 -20.85
C GLU A 21 1.89 -0.05 -20.68
N LEU A 22 1.78 -0.78 -19.56
CA LEU A 22 2.62 -1.93 -19.24
C LEU A 22 1.98 -3.26 -19.64
N SER A 23 2.80 -4.18 -20.16
CA SER A 23 2.41 -5.56 -20.43
C SER A 23 2.87 -6.49 -19.32
N PHE A 24 1.91 -7.13 -18.65
CA PHE A 24 2.17 -8.06 -17.54
C PHE A 24 2.51 -9.48 -18.01
N HIS A 25 2.30 -9.81 -19.29
CA HIS A 25 2.60 -11.13 -19.87
C HIS A 25 2.11 -12.33 -19.02
N GLY A 26 0.90 -12.23 -18.45
CA GLY A 26 0.31 -13.27 -17.59
C GLY A 26 0.85 -13.30 -16.16
N ARG A 27 1.72 -12.37 -15.77
CA ARG A 27 2.16 -12.19 -14.38
C ARG A 27 1.15 -11.39 -13.59
N SER A 28 1.03 -11.68 -12.30
CA SER A 28 0.21 -10.86 -11.39
C SER A 28 0.90 -9.55 -11.00
N PHE A 29 2.23 -9.50 -11.10
CA PHE A 29 3.04 -8.34 -10.75
C PHE A 29 4.18 -8.08 -11.75
N LEU A 30 4.66 -6.84 -11.76
CA LEU A 30 5.83 -6.40 -12.52
C LEU A 30 6.82 -5.65 -11.61
N PRO A 31 8.13 -5.97 -11.64
CA PRO A 31 9.12 -5.09 -11.03
C PRO A 31 9.19 -3.77 -11.80
N PHE A 32 9.29 -2.67 -11.06
CA PHE A 32 9.39 -1.31 -11.60
C PHE A 32 10.43 -0.52 -10.81
N SER A 33 11.17 0.35 -11.50
CA SER A 33 12.20 1.19 -10.89
C SER A 33 12.02 2.63 -11.31
N CYS A 34 12.02 3.52 -10.32
CA CYS A 34 11.90 4.96 -10.52
C CYS A 34 13.26 5.65 -10.29
N PRO A 35 13.61 6.64 -11.12
CA PRO A 35 14.69 7.56 -10.79
C PRO A 35 14.29 8.49 -9.64
N ALA A 36 15.22 9.33 -9.21
CA ALA A 36 14.93 10.42 -8.27
C ALA A 36 14.09 11.53 -8.95
N ASP A 37 13.56 12.44 -8.12
CA ASP A 37 12.87 13.68 -8.50
C ASP A 37 11.55 13.46 -9.27
N CYS A 38 10.90 12.32 -9.07
CA CYS A 38 9.61 12.03 -9.69
C CYS A 38 8.43 12.73 -8.99
N ALA A 39 8.58 13.22 -7.76
CA ALA A 39 7.54 13.96 -7.04
C ALA A 39 7.09 15.22 -7.80
N ALA A 40 7.99 15.85 -8.56
CA ALA A 40 7.69 17.01 -9.40
C ALA A 40 6.66 16.70 -10.51
N THR A 41 6.50 15.42 -10.89
CA THR A 41 5.56 15.00 -11.94
C THR A 41 4.18 14.59 -11.40
N SER A 42 3.94 14.71 -10.10
CA SER A 42 2.78 14.16 -9.37
C SER A 42 1.38 14.74 -9.67
N SER A 43 1.25 15.56 -10.71
CA SER A 43 -0.03 16.13 -11.16
C SER A 43 -1.14 15.09 -11.46
N ARG A 44 -0.73 13.83 -11.68
CA ARG A 44 -1.56 12.72 -12.16
C ARG A 44 -1.52 11.51 -11.21
N VAL A 45 -2.17 11.63 -10.05
CA VAL A 45 -2.37 10.54 -9.09
C VAL A 45 -3.84 10.54 -8.65
N TRP A 46 -4.59 9.49 -8.98
CA TRP A 46 -5.97 9.30 -8.52
C TRP A 46 -6.09 8.05 -7.65
N GLY A 47 -6.76 8.21 -6.52
CA GLY A 47 -6.91 7.17 -5.52
C GLY A 47 -5.77 7.12 -4.51
N SER A 48 -6.01 6.34 -3.46
CA SER A 48 -5.09 6.09 -2.36
C SER A 48 -5.14 4.60 -2.03
N ALA A 49 -3.96 3.99 -1.87
CA ALA A 49 -3.73 2.55 -1.76
C ALA A 49 -4.15 1.71 -2.99
N ILE A 50 -5.23 2.07 -3.69
CA ILE A 50 -5.56 1.64 -5.04
C ILE A 50 -5.57 2.87 -5.92
N TYR A 51 -4.81 2.83 -7.01
CA TYR A 51 -4.66 3.94 -7.94
C TYR A 51 -5.31 3.58 -9.28
N THR A 52 -5.88 4.54 -9.99
CA THR A 52 -6.31 4.31 -11.38
C THR A 52 -5.10 3.93 -12.24
N ASP A 53 -5.26 3.01 -13.18
CA ASP A 53 -4.15 2.49 -14.01
C ASP A 53 -3.50 3.51 -14.96
N ASP A 54 -4.08 4.70 -15.06
CA ASP A 54 -3.54 5.87 -15.76
C ASP A 54 -2.85 6.89 -14.82
N SER A 55 -2.73 6.60 -13.52
CA SER A 55 -1.89 7.39 -12.61
C SER A 55 -0.40 7.14 -12.86
N TYR A 56 0.43 8.14 -12.59
CA TYR A 56 1.88 8.00 -12.71
C TYR A 56 2.44 7.09 -11.63
N ILE A 57 3.09 6.00 -12.05
CA ILE A 57 3.54 4.91 -11.17
C ILE A 57 4.49 5.42 -10.09
N CYS A 58 5.47 6.26 -10.45
CA CYS A 58 6.46 6.75 -9.49
C CYS A 58 5.87 7.72 -8.47
N ALA A 59 5.01 8.64 -8.91
CA ALA A 59 4.32 9.54 -8.00
C ALA A 59 3.37 8.78 -7.06
N ALA A 60 2.65 7.78 -7.57
CA ALA A 60 1.83 6.89 -6.76
C ALA A 60 2.68 6.07 -5.77
N ALA A 61 3.90 5.65 -6.14
CA ALA A 61 4.78 4.88 -5.26
C ALA A 61 5.36 5.74 -4.12
N ILE A 62 5.66 7.00 -4.39
CA ILE A 62 6.03 7.99 -3.37
C ILE A 62 4.83 8.26 -2.46
N HIS A 63 3.67 8.54 -3.05
CA HIS A 63 2.42 8.72 -2.33
C HIS A 63 2.10 7.52 -1.42
N ASP A 64 2.31 6.29 -1.87
CA ASP A 64 2.11 5.06 -1.09
C ASP A 64 3.20 4.80 -0.04
N GLY A 65 4.31 5.54 -0.08
CA GLY A 65 5.45 5.36 0.82
C GLY A 65 6.27 4.10 0.53
N ARG A 66 6.33 3.67 -0.74
CA ARG A 66 7.18 2.57 -1.22
C ARG A 66 8.61 3.01 -1.45
N ILE A 67 8.75 4.23 -1.94
CA ILE A 67 10.02 4.90 -2.19
C ILE A 67 9.91 6.33 -1.69
N THR A 68 11.06 6.98 -1.45
CA THR A 68 11.13 8.43 -1.32
C THR A 68 11.36 9.04 -2.70
N ASP A 69 11.43 10.37 -2.78
CA ASP A 69 11.79 11.08 -4.01
C ASP A 69 13.26 10.86 -4.44
N SER A 70 14.04 10.06 -3.70
CA SER A 70 15.35 9.57 -4.13
C SER A 70 15.27 8.42 -5.14
N GLY A 71 14.07 7.93 -5.44
CA GLY A 71 13.84 6.79 -6.34
C GLY A 71 13.98 5.43 -5.65
N GLY A 72 13.94 4.36 -6.45
CA GLY A 72 14.06 2.99 -5.94
C GLY A 72 13.28 1.97 -6.77
N SER A 73 13.32 0.72 -6.33
CA SER A 73 12.65 -0.40 -6.98
C SER A 73 11.55 -0.95 -6.09
N PHE A 74 10.42 -1.28 -6.71
CA PHE A 74 9.27 -1.92 -6.09
C PHE A 74 8.61 -2.82 -7.13
N ARG A 75 7.48 -3.42 -6.78
CA ARG A 75 6.68 -4.19 -7.74
C ARG A 75 5.27 -3.61 -7.80
N VAL A 76 4.68 -3.63 -8.99
CA VAL A 76 3.35 -3.12 -9.28
C VAL A 76 2.44 -4.30 -9.61
N TYR A 77 1.23 -4.29 -9.07
CA TYR A 77 0.19 -5.29 -9.23
C TYR A 77 -1.00 -4.66 -9.96
N LYS A 78 -1.51 -5.32 -11.02
CA LYS A 78 -2.65 -4.83 -11.81
C LYS A 78 -3.96 -5.40 -11.27
N LEU A 79 -4.94 -4.52 -11.11
CA LEU A 79 -6.27 -4.81 -10.59
C LEU A 79 -7.33 -4.49 -11.64
N GLY A 80 -8.52 -5.05 -11.45
CA GLY A 80 -9.72 -4.56 -12.13
C GLY A 80 -10.05 -3.11 -11.71
N GLY A 81 -10.97 -2.51 -12.44
CA GLY A 81 -11.53 -1.20 -12.12
C GLY A 81 -12.26 -1.15 -10.78
N MET A 82 -12.30 0.02 -10.16
CA MET A 82 -13.09 0.31 -8.95
C MET A 82 -14.21 1.30 -9.27
N SER A 83 -15.29 1.22 -8.50
CA SER A 83 -16.40 2.18 -8.56
C SER A 83 -16.06 3.52 -7.92
N LEU A 84 -15.10 3.54 -6.98
CA LEU A 84 -14.66 4.73 -6.26
C LEU A 84 -13.16 4.67 -5.92
N TYR A 85 -12.50 5.81 -6.05
CA TYR A 85 -11.12 6.06 -5.66
C TYR A 85 -11.11 7.26 -4.71
N THR A 86 -10.57 7.10 -3.52
CA THR A 86 -10.54 8.14 -2.48
C THR A 86 -9.27 8.98 -2.58
N ALA A 87 -9.40 10.30 -2.43
CA ALA A 87 -8.27 11.23 -2.35
C ALA A 87 -7.61 11.18 -0.97
N GLN A 88 -6.30 11.40 -0.91
CA GLN A 88 -5.57 11.61 0.33
C GLN A 88 -4.30 12.43 0.07
N ASP A 89 -3.90 13.24 1.04
CA ASP A 89 -2.58 13.83 1.10
C ASP A 89 -1.69 12.95 1.99
N GLN A 90 -0.61 12.41 1.42
CA GLN A 90 0.35 11.61 2.19
C GLN A 90 1.72 11.57 1.50
N ASN A 91 2.78 11.46 2.30
CA ASN A 91 4.17 11.36 1.81
C ASN A 91 4.57 12.49 0.85
N GLY A 92 4.02 13.70 1.05
CA GLY A 92 4.31 14.88 0.24
C GLY A 92 3.63 14.91 -1.14
N ILE A 93 2.70 13.99 -1.42
CA ILE A 93 1.94 13.93 -2.66
C ILE A 93 0.44 14.01 -2.33
N SER A 94 -0.29 14.79 -3.13
CA SER A 94 -1.76 14.87 -3.07
C SER A 94 -2.38 14.02 -4.16
N SER A 95 -3.16 13.00 -3.79
CA SER A 95 -4.00 12.26 -4.75
C SER A 95 -5.37 12.91 -4.93
N LYS A 96 -6.05 12.56 -6.02
CA LYS A 96 -7.40 13.03 -6.37
C LYS A 96 -8.41 11.89 -6.28
N SER A 97 -9.64 12.23 -5.94
CA SER A 97 -10.73 11.26 -5.99
C SER A 97 -11.20 11.07 -7.44
N PHE A 98 -11.71 9.88 -7.73
CA PHE A 98 -12.32 9.57 -9.02
C PHE A 98 -13.40 8.51 -8.84
N ALA A 99 -14.34 8.42 -9.77
CA ALA A 99 -15.41 7.42 -9.74
C ALA A 99 -15.42 6.63 -11.04
N ASN A 100 -15.73 5.33 -10.93
CA ASN A 100 -15.93 4.40 -12.05
C ASN A 100 -14.81 4.44 -13.10
N TRP A 101 -13.73 3.72 -12.83
CA TRP A 101 -12.63 3.56 -13.78
C TRP A 101 -12.38 2.08 -14.07
N GLN A 102 -11.83 1.76 -15.26
CA GLN A 102 -11.84 0.39 -15.79
C GLN A 102 -10.65 -0.48 -15.35
N GLY A 103 -9.57 0.14 -14.87
CA GLY A 103 -8.39 -0.60 -14.42
C GLY A 103 -7.68 0.09 -13.28
N SER A 104 -7.10 -0.68 -12.36
CA SER A 104 -6.40 -0.10 -11.22
C SER A 104 -5.05 -0.75 -11.03
N PHE A 105 -4.25 -0.19 -10.13
CA PHE A 105 -3.05 -0.84 -9.65
C PHE A 105 -2.76 -0.53 -8.19
N ALA A 106 -1.87 -1.33 -7.63
CA ALA A 106 -1.32 -1.19 -6.30
C ALA A 106 0.12 -1.75 -6.30
N PHE A 107 0.91 -1.60 -5.24
CA PHE A 107 2.28 -2.10 -5.11
C PHE A 107 2.45 -3.41 -4.30
N GLU A 108 3.20 -4.40 -4.77
CA GLU A 108 3.49 -5.61 -3.97
C GLU A 108 4.23 -5.28 -2.66
N ASP A 109 3.94 -6.06 -1.61
CA ASP A 109 4.32 -5.90 -0.18
C ASP A 109 3.32 -5.16 0.75
N TYR A 110 2.05 -5.08 0.37
CA TYR A 110 0.99 -4.59 1.29
C TYR A 110 0.72 -5.53 2.48
N CYS A 111 0.88 -6.85 2.29
CA CYS A 111 0.57 -7.82 3.35
C CYS A 111 1.47 -7.65 4.59
N LEU A 112 2.70 -7.16 4.38
CA LEU A 112 3.73 -6.96 5.42
C LEU A 112 3.82 -5.50 5.90
N ARG A 113 2.91 -4.63 5.47
CA ARG A 113 2.93 -3.24 5.94
C ARG A 113 2.39 -3.16 7.37
N GLN A 114 3.10 -2.43 8.21
CA GLN A 114 2.73 -2.18 9.60
C GLN A 114 2.08 -0.80 9.75
N SER A 115 1.21 -0.64 10.74
CA SER A 115 0.56 0.65 11.00
C SER A 115 1.56 1.76 11.35
N VAL A 116 2.68 1.43 11.99
CA VAL A 116 3.76 2.39 12.29
C VAL A 116 4.37 3.04 11.05
N GLN A 117 4.27 2.40 9.89
CA GLN A 117 4.84 2.87 8.62
C GLN A 117 3.84 3.69 7.80
N LEU A 118 2.62 3.90 8.30
CA LEU A 118 1.64 4.74 7.64
C LEU A 118 1.83 6.19 8.05
N ASP A 119 1.74 7.07 7.06
CA ASP A 119 1.54 8.49 7.30
C ASP A 119 0.04 8.73 7.48
N PHE A 120 -0.34 9.23 8.65
CA PHE A 120 -1.73 9.60 8.92
C PHE A 120 -1.95 11.11 8.76
N GLY A 121 -0.90 11.88 8.44
CA GLY A 121 -0.98 13.35 8.45
C GLY A 121 -1.49 13.90 9.79
N GLU A 122 -2.41 14.85 9.71
CA GLU A 122 -3.12 15.43 10.86
C GLU A 122 -4.26 14.53 11.37
N ASP A 123 -4.57 13.44 10.67
CA ASP A 123 -5.69 12.56 10.99
C ASP A 123 -5.32 11.44 11.98
N VAL A 124 -6.36 10.85 12.57
CA VAL A 124 -6.25 9.67 13.47
C VAL A 124 -6.42 8.37 12.69
N SER A 125 -6.98 8.42 11.49
CA SER A 125 -7.24 7.25 10.64
C SER A 125 -6.80 7.47 9.21
N THR A 126 -6.41 6.40 8.53
CA THR A 126 -6.07 6.40 7.10
C THR A 126 -6.60 5.14 6.42
N ILE A 127 -6.75 5.19 5.11
CA ILE A 127 -7.20 4.09 4.27
C ILE A 127 -6.01 3.21 3.89
N PHE A 128 -6.17 1.91 3.98
CA PHE A 128 -5.16 0.94 3.59
C PHE A 128 -5.78 -0.18 2.76
N HIS A 129 -5.15 -0.58 1.66
CA HIS A 129 -5.60 -1.70 0.85
C HIS A 129 -4.79 -2.95 1.14
N CYS A 130 -5.49 -4.04 1.42
CA CYS A 130 -4.94 -5.36 1.53
C CYS A 130 -5.25 -6.17 0.28
N PRO A 131 -4.23 -6.66 -0.46
CA PRO A 131 -4.46 -7.54 -1.59
C PRO A 131 -4.95 -8.92 -1.11
N PRO A 132 -5.46 -9.75 -2.03
CA PRO A 132 -5.65 -11.18 -1.78
C PRO A 132 -4.33 -11.88 -1.41
N GLY A 133 -4.42 -13.00 -0.67
CA GLY A 133 -3.29 -13.89 -0.41
C GLY A 133 -2.32 -13.42 0.68
N CYS A 134 -2.81 -12.72 1.71
CA CYS A 134 -2.03 -12.28 2.86
C CYS A 134 -2.09 -13.23 4.08
N GLN A 135 -2.81 -14.36 4.01
CA GLN A 135 -2.99 -15.25 5.17
C GLN A 135 -1.68 -15.87 5.68
N ASP A 136 -0.68 -16.05 4.80
CA ASP A 136 0.65 -16.56 5.18
C ASP A 136 1.53 -15.50 5.87
N THR A 137 1.13 -14.23 5.89
CA THR A 137 1.89 -13.13 6.49
C THR A 137 1.38 -12.78 7.90
N THR A 138 1.17 -13.78 8.76
CA THR A 138 0.58 -13.59 10.11
C THR A 138 1.61 -13.72 11.24
N SER A 139 2.89 -13.89 10.91
CA SER A 139 3.99 -14.06 11.86
C SER A 139 4.14 -12.89 12.84
N ARG A 140 3.70 -11.69 12.43
CA ARG A 140 3.82 -10.42 13.14
C ARG A 140 2.43 -9.83 13.45
N LEU A 141 1.74 -10.46 14.41
CA LEU A 141 0.41 -10.07 14.84
C LEU A 141 0.28 -10.20 16.36
N TRP A 142 0.14 -9.09 17.07
CA TRP A 142 -0.07 -9.07 18.52
C TRP A 142 -1.36 -8.35 18.88
N GLY A 143 -2.13 -8.95 19.79
CA GLY A 143 -3.39 -8.40 20.25
C GLY A 143 -4.61 -8.92 19.48
N THR A 144 -5.77 -8.43 19.92
CA THR A 144 -7.08 -8.85 19.45
C THR A 144 -7.98 -7.63 19.49
N ASP A 145 -8.61 -7.28 18.36
CA ASP A 145 -9.40 -6.05 18.12
C ASP A 145 -8.61 -4.72 18.22
N ILE A 146 -7.59 -4.69 19.06
CA ILE A 146 -6.57 -3.65 19.18
C ILE A 146 -5.22 -4.36 19.05
N TYR A 147 -4.46 -3.97 18.03
CA TYR A 147 -3.19 -4.59 17.68
C TYR A 147 -2.03 -3.64 17.96
N THR A 148 -0.85 -4.16 18.31
CA THR A 148 0.35 -3.32 18.41
C THR A 148 0.66 -2.71 17.05
N ASP A 149 1.10 -1.46 17.00
CA ASP A 149 1.32 -0.71 15.75
C ASP A 149 2.41 -1.28 14.82
N ASP A 150 3.24 -2.18 15.32
CA ASP A 150 4.22 -2.95 14.57
C ASP A 150 3.67 -4.29 14.03
N SER A 151 2.39 -4.60 14.26
CA SER A 151 1.69 -5.72 13.63
C SER A 151 1.33 -5.40 12.17
N TYR A 152 1.27 -6.44 11.33
CA TYR A 152 0.86 -6.29 9.94
C TYR A 152 -0.64 -5.97 9.82
N ILE A 153 -0.97 -4.94 9.03
CA ILE A 153 -2.34 -4.43 8.90
C ILE A 153 -3.26 -5.49 8.30
N CYS A 154 -2.83 -6.18 7.23
CA CYS A 154 -3.66 -7.19 6.58
C CYS A 154 -3.85 -8.44 7.42
N ALA A 155 -2.84 -8.83 8.21
CA ALA A 155 -3.00 -9.91 9.18
C ALA A 155 -4.05 -9.55 10.24
N ALA A 156 -4.04 -8.32 10.75
CA ALA A 156 -5.04 -7.81 11.68
C ALA A 156 -6.44 -7.75 11.06
N ALA A 157 -6.55 -7.33 9.79
CA ALA A 157 -7.81 -7.28 9.05
C ALA A 157 -8.41 -8.68 8.84
N LEU A 158 -7.61 -9.65 8.41
CA LEU A 158 -8.02 -11.04 8.24
C LEU A 158 -8.39 -11.70 9.57
N HIS A 159 -7.56 -11.50 10.61
CA HIS A 159 -7.85 -11.99 11.96
C HIS A 159 -9.15 -11.39 12.53
N GLY A 160 -9.41 -10.11 12.26
CA GLY A 160 -10.63 -9.41 12.68
C GLY A 160 -11.89 -9.73 11.88
N SER A 161 -11.82 -10.61 10.88
CA SER A 161 -12.91 -10.85 9.90
C SER A 161 -13.33 -9.60 9.12
N VAL A 162 -12.45 -8.61 9.00
CA VAL A 162 -12.72 -7.35 8.29
C VAL A 162 -12.68 -7.57 6.78
N ILE A 163 -11.80 -8.45 6.32
CA ILE A 163 -11.61 -8.85 4.92
C ILE A 163 -11.46 -10.37 4.84
N THR A 164 -11.50 -10.92 3.62
CA THR A 164 -11.19 -12.34 3.35
C THR A 164 -9.89 -12.47 2.58
N ASP A 165 -9.17 -13.58 2.76
CA ASP A 165 -7.88 -13.77 2.07
C ASP A 165 -8.04 -13.89 0.55
N ALA A 166 -9.14 -14.48 0.10
CA ALA A 166 -9.41 -14.67 -1.32
C ALA A 166 -9.66 -13.36 -2.08
N MET A 167 -10.23 -12.35 -1.41
CA MET A 167 -10.59 -11.07 -2.04
C MET A 167 -9.68 -9.91 -1.64
N GLY A 168 -9.03 -9.99 -0.47
CA GLY A 168 -8.45 -8.82 0.15
C GLY A 168 -9.54 -7.79 0.48
N GLY A 169 -9.19 -6.51 0.44
CA GLY A 169 -10.13 -5.41 0.58
C GLY A 169 -9.47 -4.14 1.08
N VAL A 170 -10.24 -3.06 1.04
CA VAL A 170 -9.81 -1.78 1.61
C VAL A 170 -10.31 -1.67 3.04
N VAL A 171 -9.43 -1.23 3.94
CA VAL A 171 -9.69 -1.11 5.36
C VAL A 171 -9.35 0.29 5.86
N ILE A 172 -9.98 0.70 6.96
CA ILE A 172 -9.63 1.90 7.69
C ILE A 172 -8.74 1.49 8.86
N VAL A 173 -7.53 2.04 8.91
CA VAL A 173 -6.58 1.88 10.01
C VAL A 173 -6.70 3.10 10.91
N THR A 174 -6.97 2.89 12.20
CA THR A 174 -7.13 3.98 13.18
C THR A 174 -6.08 3.85 14.28
N LYS A 175 -5.30 4.91 14.53
CA LYS A 175 -4.37 4.98 15.66
C LYS A 175 -5.12 4.80 16.97
N SER A 176 -4.50 4.07 17.89
CA SER A 176 -4.97 3.87 19.25
C SER A 176 -3.79 4.04 20.21
N GLY A 177 -4.07 4.52 21.43
CA GLY A 177 -3.05 4.80 22.43
C GLY A 177 -2.38 3.55 23.01
N GLN A 178 -1.56 3.75 24.03
CA GLN A 178 -0.89 2.63 24.72
C GLN A 178 -1.89 1.66 25.36
N ARG A 179 -1.45 0.41 25.53
CA ARG A 179 -2.10 -0.57 26.40
C ARG A 179 -1.05 -1.24 27.27
N SER A 180 -1.42 -1.57 28.49
CA SER A 180 -0.59 -2.33 29.42
C SER A 180 -0.55 -3.83 29.10
N ASN A 181 -1.50 -4.32 28.30
CA ASN A 181 -1.59 -5.72 27.89
C ASN A 181 -2.40 -5.86 26.59
N TYR A 182 -2.04 -6.86 25.79
CA TYR A 182 -2.68 -7.29 24.55
C TYR A 182 -2.94 -8.79 24.63
N SER A 183 -4.21 -9.20 24.56
CA SER A 183 -4.58 -10.62 24.59
C SER A 183 -4.44 -11.26 23.21
N ASN A 184 -3.97 -12.51 23.16
CA ASN A 184 -4.04 -13.33 21.96
C ASN A 184 -5.48 -13.85 21.73
N SER A 185 -5.77 -14.21 20.48
CA SER A 185 -6.89 -15.06 20.13
C SER A 185 -6.61 -15.80 18.83
N THR A 186 -7.43 -16.81 18.51
CA THR A 186 -7.46 -17.42 17.19
C THR A 186 -8.80 -17.11 16.53
N ARG A 187 -8.75 -16.50 15.34
CA ARG A 187 -9.92 -16.12 14.53
C ARG A 187 -9.61 -16.35 13.06
N ASN A 188 -10.55 -16.93 12.31
CA ASN A 188 -10.39 -17.26 10.89
C ASN A 188 -9.12 -18.08 10.56
N GLY A 189 -8.73 -19.00 11.45
CA GLY A 189 -7.50 -19.79 11.28
C GLY A 189 -6.20 -19.02 11.48
N ILE A 190 -6.26 -17.74 11.87
CA ILE A 190 -5.12 -16.90 12.21
C ILE A 190 -5.05 -16.77 13.72
N THR A 191 -3.86 -16.97 14.28
CA THR A 191 -3.61 -16.82 15.73
C THR A 191 -2.75 -15.60 15.99
N SER A 192 -3.26 -14.63 16.73
CA SER A 192 -2.45 -13.52 17.23
C SER A 192 -1.65 -13.92 18.47
N LYS A 193 -0.63 -13.14 18.81
CA LYS A 193 0.20 -13.33 20.01
C LYS A 193 -0.24 -12.35 21.10
N SER A 194 -0.05 -12.73 22.35
CA SER A 194 -0.21 -11.80 23.47
C SER A 194 1.04 -10.96 23.63
N TYR A 195 0.89 -9.75 24.16
CA TYR A 195 2.02 -8.88 24.47
C TYR A 195 1.74 -8.04 25.72
N GLY A 196 2.79 -7.64 26.43
CA GLY A 196 2.68 -6.78 27.61
C GLY A 196 2.43 -5.30 27.25
N SER A 197 3.01 -4.39 28.02
CA SER A 197 2.88 -2.96 27.77
C SER A 197 3.51 -2.57 26.44
N TRP A 198 2.76 -1.84 25.60
CA TRP A 198 3.26 -1.32 24.33
C TRP A 198 2.67 0.07 24.02
N PRO A 199 3.49 1.04 23.56
CA PRO A 199 3.13 2.47 23.59
C PRO A 199 2.12 2.90 22.52
N ARG A 200 1.98 2.15 21.42
CA ARG A 200 1.13 2.53 20.27
C ARG A 200 0.37 1.34 19.73
N SER A 201 -0.89 1.54 19.38
CA SER A 201 -1.73 0.49 18.82
C SER A 201 -2.53 1.00 17.64
N PHE A 202 -3.24 0.08 16.99
CA PHE A 202 -4.23 0.43 15.99
C PHE A 202 -5.44 -0.50 16.05
N ARG A 203 -6.52 -0.01 15.45
CA ARG A 203 -7.73 -0.78 15.13
C ARG A 203 -7.89 -0.81 13.62
N VAL A 204 -8.51 -1.88 13.12
CA VAL A 204 -8.86 -2.03 11.70
C VAL A 204 -10.36 -2.21 11.56
N MET A 205 -10.96 -1.50 10.61
CA MET A 205 -12.38 -1.61 10.29
C MET A 205 -12.56 -1.75 8.77
N GLY A 206 -13.65 -2.36 8.34
CA GLY A 206 -13.99 -2.49 6.91
C GLY A 206 -14.59 -1.19 6.39
N MET A 207 -14.60 -1.04 5.06
CA MET A 207 -15.40 -0.03 4.36
C MET A 207 -16.63 -0.66 3.73
#